data_AF-A0A2K1DWR6-F1
#
_entry.id   AF-A0A2K1DWR6-F1
#
_cell.length_a   1.000
_cell.length_b   1.000
_cell.length_c   1.000
_cell.angle_alpha   90.00
_cell.angle_beta   90.00
_cell.angle_gamma   90.00
#
_symmetry.space_group_name_H-M   'P 1'
#
loop_
_entity.id
_entity.type
_entity.pdbx_description
1 polymer ?
#
loop_
_entity_poly.entity_id
_entity_poly.type
_entity_poly.pdbx_seq_one_letter_code
_entity_poly.pdbx_strand_id
1 'polypeptide(L)' 'MSVIYILLSISIIVAVIFFIAFIYAVKNGQYDDSYTPSVRMLFDDELVKEQPKKTIIKPKKTN' A
#
# COMPACT_ATOMS: atom_id res chain seq x y z
N MET A 1 19.52 12.47 41.68
CA MET A 1 20.31 12.45 40.42
C MET A 1 20.34 11.10 39.70
N SER A 2 19.54 10.09 40.10
CA SER A 2 19.45 8.81 39.36
C SER A 2 18.25 8.74 38.40
N VAL A 3 17.21 9.52 38.64
CA VAL A 3 15.96 9.55 37.86
C VAL A 3 16.22 9.84 36.38
N ILE A 4 17.25 10.64 36.07
CA ILE A 4 17.65 10.96 34.70
C ILE A 4 18.06 9.72 33.90
N TYR A 5 18.71 8.73 34.51
CA TYR A 5 19.13 7.50 33.83
C TYR A 5 17.93 6.60 33.49
N ILE A 6 16.92 6.58 34.36
CA ILE A 6 15.67 5.83 34.12
C ILE A 6 14.89 6.48 32.97
N LEU A 7 14.72 7.81 33.01
CA LEU A 7 14.03 8.55 31.95
C LEU A 7 14.73 8.41 30.60
N LEU A 8 16.07 8.50 30.58
CA LEU A 8 16.87 8.33 29.37
C LEU A 8 16.68 6.94 28.77
N SER A 9 16.72 5.90 29.61
CA SER A 9 16.56 4.52 29.16
C SER A 9 15.17 4.27 28.55
N ILE A 10 14.12 4.74 29.22
CA ILE A 10 12.74 4.62 28.73
C ILE A 10 12.56 5.37 27.40
N SER A 11 13.10 6.58 27.29
CA SER A 11 13.02 7.38 26.07
C SER A 11 13.66 6.66 24.87
N ILE A 12 14.85 6.07 25.05
CA ILE A 12 15.55 5.32 24.00
C ILE A 12 14.75 4.08 23.61
N ILE A 13 14.22 3.33 24.57
CA ILE A 13 13.42 2.12 24.30
C ILE A 13 12.20 2.47 23.45
N VAL A 14 11.46 3.53 23.83
CA VAL A 14 10.29 3.99 23.07
C VAL A 14 10.69 4.41 21.66
N ALA A 15 11.79 5.16 21.51
CA ALA A 15 12.29 5.57 20.21
C ALA A 15 12.62 4.39 19.29
N VAL A 16 13.28 3.35 19.83
CA VAL A 16 13.63 2.13 19.06
C VAL A 16 12.37 1.36 18.64
N ILE A 17 11.37 1.25 19.52
CA ILE A 17 10.09 0.60 19.19
C ILE A 17 9.41 1.30 18.02
N PHE A 18 9.30 2.64 18.08
CA PHE A 18 8.72 3.43 17.00
C PHE A 18 9.53 3.35 15.71
N PHE A 19 10.86 3.31 15.80
CA PHE A 19 11.73 3.17 14.64
C PHE A 19 11.53 1.82 13.93
N ILE A 20 11.45 0.71 14.68
CA ILE A 20 11.19 -0.62 14.09
C ILE A 20 9.80 -0.67 13.45
N ALA A 21 8.78 -0.12 14.12
CA ALA A 21 7.43 -0.03 13.57
C ALA A 21 7.39 0.80 12.28
N PHE A 22 8.13 1.91 12.22
CA PHE A 22 8.28 2.74 11.03
C PHE A 22 8.91 1.96 9.87
N ILE A 23 10.02 1.25 10.11
CA ILE A 23 10.67 0.43 9.07
C ILE A 23 9.73 -0.68 8.57
N TYR A 24 8.99 -1.33 9.47
CA TYR A 24 8.00 -2.34 9.09
C TYR A 24 6.90 -1.76 8.21
N ALA A 25 6.35 -0.60 8.57
CA ALA A 25 5.32 0.09 7.78
C ALA A 25 5.83 0.48 6.38
N VAL A 26 7.05 1.01 6.28
CA VAL A 26 7.68 1.36 5.00
C VAL A 26 7.92 0.13 4.13
N LYS A 27 8.39 -0.97 4.73
CA LYS A 27 8.68 -2.22 4.01
C LYS A 27 7.41 -2.98 3.60
N ASN A 28 6.28 -2.77 4.29
CA ASN A 28 4.99 -3.38 3.95
C ASN A 28 4.38 -2.89 2.61
N GLY A 29 5.15 -2.16 1.79
CA GLY A 29 4.79 -1.96 0.40
C GLY A 29 3.64 -1.00 0.20
N GLN A 30 3.37 -0.09 1.14
CA GLN A 30 2.39 1.00 0.96
C GLN A 30 2.74 1.90 -0.24
N TYR A 31 3.95 1.77 -0.79
CA TYR A 31 4.45 2.47 -1.98
C TYR A 31 4.31 1.68 -3.29
N ASP A 32 3.75 0.47 -3.26
CA ASP A 32 3.59 -0.37 -4.47
C ASP A 32 2.52 0.18 -5.43
N ASP A 33 1.65 1.07 -4.94
CA ASP A 33 0.72 1.85 -5.77
C ASP A 33 1.37 3.16 -6.28
N SER A 34 2.61 3.06 -6.78
CA SER A 34 3.32 4.18 -7.44
C SER A 34 2.81 4.46 -8.86
N TYR A 35 1.91 3.63 -9.38
CA TYR A 35 1.25 3.81 -10.68
C TYR A 35 -0.22 4.10 -10.48
N THR A 36 -0.56 5.38 -10.48
CA THR A 36 -1.93 5.85 -10.33
C THR A 36 -2.85 5.16 -11.35
N PRO A 37 -4.02 4.64 -10.94
CA PRO A 37 -4.95 3.93 -11.83
C PRO A 37 -5.37 4.77 -13.04
N SER A 38 -5.36 6.10 -12.91
CA SER A 38 -5.63 7.06 -14.00
C SER A 38 -4.63 6.99 -15.15
N VAL A 39 -3.37 6.66 -14.87
CA VAL A 39 -2.30 6.54 -15.88
C VAL A 39 -2.45 5.24 -16.67
N ARG A 40 -2.74 4.14 -15.96
CA ARG A 40 -3.06 2.85 -16.59
C ARG A 40 -4.25 3.00 -17.54
N MET A 41 -5.30 3.69 -17.13
CA MET A 41 -6.48 3.93 -17.97
C MET A 41 -6.17 4.76 -19.24
N LEU A 42 -5.33 5.79 -19.14
CA LEU A 42 -4.97 6.64 -20.28
C LEU A 42 -4.09 5.93 -21.34
N PHE A 43 -3.24 4.98 -20.92
CA PHE A 43 -2.31 4.27 -21.79
C PHE A 43 -2.81 2.88 -22.23
N ASP A 44 -3.76 2.29 -21.51
CA ASP A 44 -4.43 1.04 -21.92
C ASP A 44 -5.38 1.28 -23.11
N ASP A 45 -5.96 2.48 -23.24
CA ASP A 45 -6.90 2.83 -24.32
C ASP A 45 -6.21 3.05 -25.69
N GLU A 46 -4.90 3.34 -25.72
CA GLU A 46 -4.17 3.59 -26.98
C GLU A 46 -3.63 2.31 -27.65
N LEU A 47 -3.58 1.18 -26.92
CA LEU A 47 -2.99 -0.08 -27.40
C LEU A 47 -4.01 -1.16 -27.80
N VAL A 48 -5.31 -0.90 -27.74
CA VAL A 48 -6.33 -1.86 -28.20
C VAL A 48 -6.71 -1.58 -29.66
N LYS A 49 -5.80 -1.88 -30.59
CA LYS A 49 -6.22 -2.35 -31.91
C LYS A 49 -6.41 -3.86 -31.85
N GLU A 50 -7.69 -4.24 -31.92
CA GLU A 50 -8.23 -5.56 -32.27
C GLU A 50 -7.92 -6.75 -31.34
N GLN A 51 -8.70 -6.89 -30.26
CA GLN A 51 -9.10 -8.21 -29.74
C GLN A 51 -10.59 -8.18 -29.33
N PRO A 52 -11.41 -9.15 -29.76
CA PRO A 52 -12.85 -9.12 -29.55
C PRO A 52 -13.20 -9.34 -28.07
N LYS A 53 -13.88 -8.34 -27.52
CA LYS A 53 -14.43 -8.21 -26.17
C LYS A 53 -15.30 -9.42 -25.76
N LYS A 54 -14.76 -10.35 -24.96
CA LYS A 54 -15.58 -11.31 -24.18
C LYS A 54 -16.27 -10.58 -23.02
N THR A 55 -17.39 -9.96 -23.33
CA THR A 55 -18.36 -9.49 -22.34
C THR A 55 -19.10 -10.71 -21.80
N ILE A 56 -18.70 -11.28 -20.66
CA ILE A 56 -19.55 -12.22 -19.92
C ILE A 56 -20.42 -11.40 -18.96
N ILE A 57 -21.53 -10.90 -19.49
CA ILE A 57 -22.73 -10.57 -18.72
C ILE A 57 -23.25 -11.91 -18.16
N LYS A 58 -23.27 -12.09 -16.84
CA LYS A 58 -24.07 -13.16 -16.20
C LYS A 58 -25.53 -12.70 -16.18
N PRO A 59 -26.49 -13.39 -16.85
CA PRO A 59 -27.90 -13.12 -16.66
C PRO A 59 -28.36 -13.72 -15.33
N LYS A 60 -29.01 -12.88 -14.53
CA LYS A 60 -29.87 -13.23 -13.39
C LYS A 60 -30.93 -14.23 -13.87
N LYS A 61 -30.88 -15.47 -13.39
CA LYS A 61 -31.88 -16.51 -13.69
C LYS A 61 -32.99 -16.44 -12.64
N THR A 62 -34.16 -16.02 -13.08
CA THR A 62 -35.45 -16.18 -12.40
C THR A 62 -35.86 -17.65 -12.46
N ASN A 63 -36.15 -18.24 -11.30
CA ASN A 63 -37.24 -19.19 -11.02
C ASN A 63 -37.41 -19.24 -9.51
#